data_AF-A0A661SUX4-F1
#
_entry.id   AF-A0A661SUX4-F1
#
_cell.length_a   1.000
_cell.length_b   1.000
_cell.length_c   1.000
_cell.angle_alpha   90.00
_cell.angle_beta   90.00
_cell.angle_gamma   90.00
#
_symmetry.space_group_name_H-M   'P 1'
#
loop_
_entity.id
_entity.type
_entity.pdbx_description
1 polymer ?
#
loop_
_entity_poly.entity_id
_entity_poly.type
_entity_poly.pdbx_seq_one_letter_code
_entity_poly.pdbx_strand_id
1 'polypeptide(L)'
;DKLSLGVEMRTKLDSIHYTDIHVAPADLTNRFFDNYPGDGMMGMMGQMMQSPMMQSMMTPDMFLEIMKDPGVFSNMLTNMMSDPGTQQAMMQDPVLSQMLQDPNMPATLEAMGSIGPMGFNGATPEQAQAMMNMMKDYNLVPSAEKRDADNDVAFTTKVHLNMKARVNRNLGFAGRLAVYKAWGDSTGVKFNNGSLGDVTLDGNTTSLPHGDTVRLERAYFNLKGGLGSVPVNFSLGRRPSTYGPPLEYGNYSMEGGSPLATIINWQFDGASLNFGLEDATEIPGAAFKFCYGVGFESGWGNSYSLNSKPDVDDVNLFGIIATLYDDDLYSAVFNYAHAWDISDGFTGLTVMPFIISENSDSTYSFSQNTGGFITRMQPSTELGDWDAATLLLRGNFSELFGDVDMFLAGSWSHTDPKQISQNPFYNIMGQGLLSSDGMLEKHDGYSVYAGVRFPMPGDGKLGLEYCWGSQYWFNFSGAEDSLVGSKLATRGSVYEGYYIQPFLNDSFFLKLGGQYYDYEYTGSGNPLGKPVKIDEATAFDTFNAVIDKVWVGYLSATIRF
;
A
#
# COMPACT_ATOMS: atom_id res chain seq x y z
N ASP A 1 34.87 13.31 -22.12
CA ASP A 1 35.62 12.26 -21.39
C ASP A 1 35.24 12.13 -19.92
N LYS A 2 35.17 13.24 -19.15
CA LYS A 2 34.85 13.17 -17.70
C LYS A 2 33.36 13.13 -17.37
N LEU A 3 32.48 13.55 -18.29
CA LEU A 3 31.04 13.54 -18.14
C LEU A 3 30.43 12.72 -19.29
N SER A 4 29.49 11.86 -18.95
CA SER A 4 28.62 11.11 -19.86
C SER A 4 27.18 11.44 -19.51
N LEU A 5 26.41 11.76 -20.54
CA LEU A 5 24.97 11.98 -20.48
C LEU A 5 24.32 10.88 -21.32
N GLY A 6 23.21 10.35 -20.85
CA GLY A 6 22.38 9.40 -21.60
C GLY A 6 20.91 9.72 -21.41
N VAL A 7 20.11 9.48 -22.43
CA VAL A 7 18.67 9.69 -22.39
C VAL A 7 17.98 8.35 -22.58
N GLU A 8 16.94 8.10 -21.80
CA GLU A 8 15.99 7.01 -22.04
C GLU A 8 14.59 7.62 -22.03
N MET A 9 13.79 7.31 -23.05
CA MET A 9 12.41 7.73 -23.14
C MET A 9 11.56 6.50 -23.45
N ARG A 10 10.54 6.28 -22.62
CA ARG A 10 9.51 5.25 -22.83
C ARG A 10 8.16 5.91 -23.00
N THR A 11 7.42 5.52 -24.03
CA THR A 11 5.97 5.76 -24.13
C THR A 11 5.26 4.43 -23.93
N LYS A 12 4.23 4.40 -23.07
CA LYS A 12 3.48 3.21 -22.69
C LYS A 12 1.98 3.45 -22.80
N LEU A 13 1.27 2.42 -23.25
CA LEU A 13 -0.17 2.30 -23.26
C LEU A 13 -0.55 1.17 -22.32
N ASP A 14 -1.48 1.42 -21.41
CA ASP A 14 -2.02 0.44 -20.46
C ASP A 14 -3.54 0.36 -20.61
N SER A 15 -4.08 -0.84 -20.86
CA SER A 15 -5.50 -1.17 -20.77
C SER A 15 -5.71 -1.90 -19.46
N ILE A 16 -6.58 -1.41 -18.57
CA ILE A 16 -6.73 -1.94 -17.22
C ILE A 16 -8.19 -2.29 -16.97
N HIS A 17 -8.44 -3.54 -16.59
CA HIS A 17 -9.76 -4.06 -16.28
C HIS A 17 -9.77 -4.60 -14.85
N TYR A 18 -10.57 -3.99 -13.99
CA TYR A 18 -10.78 -4.41 -12.62
C TYR A 18 -12.09 -5.19 -12.54
N THR A 19 -12.03 -6.40 -11.97
CA THR A 19 -13.20 -7.24 -11.73
C THR A 19 -13.41 -7.40 -10.24
N ASP A 20 -14.66 -7.28 -9.80
CA ASP A 20 -15.04 -7.43 -8.39
C ASP A 20 -14.24 -6.48 -7.48
N ILE A 21 -14.27 -5.17 -7.73
CA ILE A 21 -13.82 -4.20 -6.72
C ILE A 21 -14.84 -4.19 -5.59
N HIS A 22 -14.40 -4.52 -4.38
CA HIS A 22 -15.21 -4.47 -3.17
C HIS A 22 -15.12 -3.07 -2.56
N VAL A 23 -16.28 -2.45 -2.31
CA VAL A 23 -16.39 -1.12 -1.70
C VAL A 23 -17.48 -1.10 -0.63
N ALA A 24 -17.26 -0.33 0.43
CA ALA A 24 -18.28 -0.06 1.42
C ALA A 24 -19.50 0.62 0.76
N PRO A 25 -20.74 0.23 1.11
CA PRO A 25 -21.94 0.89 0.62
C PRO A 25 -21.89 2.40 0.92
N ALA A 26 -22.29 3.22 -0.06
CA ALA A 26 -22.24 4.68 0.07
C ALA A 26 -23.00 5.17 1.30
N ASP A 27 -24.08 4.49 1.67
CA ASP A 27 -24.87 4.80 2.85
C ASP A 27 -24.11 4.65 4.16
N LEU A 28 -23.25 3.63 4.28
CA LEU A 28 -22.39 3.40 5.43
C LEU A 28 -21.27 4.45 5.45
N THR A 29 -20.62 4.69 4.32
CA THR A 29 -19.55 5.71 4.21
C THR A 29 -20.09 7.11 4.52
N ASN A 30 -21.32 7.41 4.12
CA ASN A 30 -21.96 8.69 4.42
C ASN A 30 -22.26 8.89 5.92
N ARG A 31 -22.36 7.81 6.71
CA ARG A 31 -22.56 7.89 8.17
C ARG A 31 -21.41 8.61 8.87
N PHE A 32 -20.20 8.64 8.30
CA PHE A 32 -19.11 9.41 8.89
C PHE A 32 -19.43 10.91 8.95
N PHE A 33 -20.25 11.43 8.05
CA PHE A 33 -20.62 12.84 8.00
C PHE A 33 -21.86 13.19 8.84
N ASP A 34 -22.66 12.17 9.21
CA ASP A 34 -23.86 12.33 10.03
C ASP A 34 -23.52 12.35 11.53
N ASN A 35 -24.34 13.07 12.31
CA ASN A 35 -24.05 13.32 13.72
C ASN A 35 -24.18 12.05 14.58
N TYR A 36 -23.29 11.94 15.57
CA TYR A 36 -23.40 10.95 16.63
C TYR A 36 -24.69 11.16 17.44
N PRO A 37 -25.53 10.13 17.61
CA PRO A 37 -26.84 10.27 18.25
C PRO A 37 -26.78 10.45 19.78
N GLY A 38 -25.59 10.37 20.38
CA GLY A 38 -25.35 10.50 21.82
C GLY A 38 -25.48 9.18 22.60
N ASP A 39 -24.84 9.14 23.77
CA ASP A 39 -24.71 7.93 24.60
C ASP A 39 -26.05 7.35 25.06
N GLY A 40 -27.05 8.20 25.31
CA GLY A 40 -28.37 7.76 25.75
C GLY A 40 -29.07 6.89 24.70
N MET A 41 -29.00 7.30 23.44
CA MET A 41 -29.60 6.56 22.32
C MET A 41 -28.81 5.28 22.03
N MET A 42 -27.47 5.35 22.03
CA MET A 42 -26.63 4.18 21.84
C MET A 42 -26.78 3.15 22.96
N GLY A 43 -26.90 3.61 24.22
CA GLY A 43 -27.16 2.75 25.37
C GLY A 43 -28.51 2.04 25.26
N MET A 44 -29.56 2.75 24.85
CA MET A 44 -30.89 2.15 24.63
C MET A 44 -30.86 1.11 23.50
N MET A 45 -30.20 1.43 22.38
CA MET A 45 -30.07 0.49 21.25
C MET A 45 -29.27 -0.75 21.65
N GLY A 46 -28.18 -0.58 22.40
CA GLY A 46 -27.40 -1.68 22.95
C GLY A 46 -28.21 -2.57 23.90
N GLN A 47 -29.06 -2.00 24.76
CA GLN A 47 -29.97 -2.77 25.60
C GLN A 47 -30.99 -3.54 24.77
N MET A 48 -31.62 -2.90 23.78
CA MET A 48 -32.60 -3.55 22.90
C MET A 48 -31.98 -4.70 22.12
N MET A 49 -30.75 -4.57 21.65
CA MET A 49 -30.06 -5.65 20.93
C MET A 49 -29.72 -6.85 21.83
N GLN A 50 -29.85 -6.77 23.15
CA GLN A 50 -29.77 -7.93 24.04
C GLN A 50 -31.04 -8.79 24.01
N SER A 51 -32.16 -8.29 23.48
CA SER A 51 -33.39 -9.06 23.28
C SER A 51 -33.21 -10.10 22.17
N PRO A 52 -33.46 -11.39 22.44
CA PRO A 52 -33.48 -12.42 21.40
C PRO A 52 -34.52 -12.13 20.29
N MET A 53 -35.65 -11.51 20.66
CA MET A 53 -36.67 -11.10 19.69
C MET A 53 -36.11 -10.05 18.74
N MET A 54 -35.46 -9.01 19.26
CA MET A 54 -34.86 -7.95 18.44
C MET A 54 -33.74 -8.50 17.55
N GLN A 55 -32.84 -9.33 18.08
CA GLN A 55 -31.77 -9.96 17.30
C GLN A 55 -32.32 -10.76 16.10
N SER A 56 -33.46 -11.44 16.26
CA SER A 56 -34.06 -12.21 15.17
C SER A 56 -34.68 -11.36 14.06
N MET A 57 -35.02 -10.09 14.37
CA MET A 57 -35.67 -9.17 13.44
C MET A 57 -34.67 -8.22 12.79
N MET A 58 -33.60 -7.85 13.49
CA MET A 58 -32.60 -6.86 13.08
C MET A 58 -31.65 -7.44 12.02
N THR A 59 -31.96 -7.17 10.75
CA THR A 59 -31.05 -7.43 9.63
C THR A 59 -30.10 -6.24 9.39
N PRO A 60 -28.94 -6.44 8.72
CA PRO A 60 -28.05 -5.34 8.33
C PRO A 60 -28.77 -4.23 7.56
N ASP A 61 -29.62 -4.59 6.59
CA ASP A 61 -30.35 -3.62 5.76
C ASP A 61 -31.33 -2.82 6.59
N MET A 62 -32.08 -3.48 7.49
CA MET A 62 -33.02 -2.78 8.37
C MET A 62 -32.28 -1.89 9.36
N PHE A 63 -31.14 -2.34 9.91
CA PHE A 63 -30.31 -1.50 10.77
C PHE A 63 -29.78 -0.27 10.03
N LEU A 64 -29.31 -0.43 8.80
CA LEU A 64 -28.86 0.67 7.96
C LEU A 64 -30.00 1.64 7.62
N GLU A 65 -31.21 1.14 7.39
CA GLU A 65 -32.41 1.95 7.20
C GLU A 65 -32.78 2.73 8.48
N ILE A 66 -32.72 2.09 9.66
CA ILE A 66 -32.92 2.74 10.96
C ILE A 66 -31.87 3.81 11.22
N MET A 67 -30.61 3.58 10.84
CA MET A 67 -29.56 4.61 10.95
C MET A 67 -29.82 5.81 10.04
N LYS A 68 -30.45 5.61 8.88
CA LYS A 68 -30.82 6.72 7.98
C LYS A 68 -32.04 7.49 8.47
N ASP A 69 -33.05 6.75 8.92
CA ASP A 69 -34.32 7.27 9.42
C ASP A 69 -34.71 6.52 10.71
N PRO A 70 -34.35 7.07 11.89
CA PRO A 70 -34.72 6.49 13.18
C PRO A 70 -36.25 6.35 13.37
N GLY A 71 -37.06 7.08 12.60
CA GLY A 71 -38.51 6.94 12.57
C GLY A 71 -38.98 5.56 12.12
N VAL A 72 -38.20 4.86 11.28
CA VAL A 72 -38.48 3.48 10.87
C VAL A 72 -38.53 2.55 12.09
N PHE A 73 -37.61 2.73 13.03
CA PHE A 73 -37.59 1.95 14.25
C PHE A 73 -38.77 2.26 15.18
N SER A 74 -39.10 3.54 15.34
CA SER A 74 -40.25 3.97 16.15
C SER A 74 -41.56 3.41 15.60
N ASN A 75 -41.72 3.42 14.28
CA ASN A 75 -42.86 2.81 13.60
C ASN A 75 -42.89 1.29 13.76
N MET A 76 -41.74 0.63 13.67
CA MET A 76 -41.62 -0.81 13.90
C MET A 76 -42.12 -1.20 15.30
N LEU A 77 -41.60 -0.54 16.34
CA LEU A 77 -42.02 -0.79 17.72
C LEU A 77 -43.50 -0.48 17.94
N THR A 78 -44.01 0.61 17.36
CA THR A 78 -45.44 0.97 17.45
C THR A 78 -46.33 -0.11 16.83
N ASN A 79 -45.94 -0.63 15.65
CA ASN A 79 -46.67 -1.70 14.99
C ASN A 79 -46.64 -2.99 15.83
N MET A 80 -45.50 -3.34 16.44
CA MET A 80 -45.38 -4.50 17.33
C MET A 80 -46.23 -4.39 18.59
N MET A 81 -46.37 -3.18 19.15
CA MET A 81 -47.26 -2.94 20.30
C MET A 81 -48.75 -2.99 19.93
N SER A 82 -49.09 -2.76 18.65
CA SER A 82 -50.46 -2.77 18.15
C SER A 82 -50.99 -4.16 17.81
N ASP A 83 -50.12 -5.14 17.57
CA ASP A 83 -50.51 -6.54 17.33
C ASP A 83 -50.53 -7.33 18.66
N PRO A 84 -51.68 -7.92 19.05
CA PRO A 84 -51.80 -8.64 20.32
C PRO A 84 -50.88 -9.86 20.45
N GLY A 85 -50.54 -10.51 19.34
CA GLY A 85 -49.66 -11.68 19.31
C GLY A 85 -48.22 -11.32 19.60
N THR A 86 -47.71 -10.28 18.94
CA THR A 86 -46.35 -9.75 19.20
C THR A 86 -46.26 -9.10 20.56
N GLN A 87 -47.30 -8.39 21.03
CA GLN A 87 -47.32 -7.82 22.38
C GLN A 87 -47.16 -8.89 23.47
N GLN A 88 -47.82 -10.05 23.30
CA GLN A 88 -47.68 -11.16 24.24
C GLN A 88 -46.28 -11.79 24.18
N ALA A 89 -45.65 -11.84 23.00
CA ALA A 89 -44.26 -12.29 22.84
C ALA A 89 -43.26 -11.31 23.48
N MET A 90 -43.45 -9.99 23.31
CA MET A 90 -42.61 -8.96 23.93
C MET A 90 -42.67 -9.00 25.47
N MET A 91 -43.84 -9.33 26.04
CA MET A 91 -43.98 -9.51 27.50
C MET A 91 -43.28 -10.77 28.04
N GLN A 92 -42.95 -11.73 27.18
CA GLN A 92 -42.14 -12.90 27.53
C GLN A 92 -40.64 -12.66 27.35
N ASP A 93 -40.26 -11.62 26.61
CA ASP A 93 -38.88 -11.19 26.45
C ASP A 93 -38.42 -10.39 27.70
N PRO A 94 -37.36 -10.83 28.41
CA PRO A 94 -36.93 -10.19 29.66
C PRO A 94 -36.51 -8.72 29.52
N VAL A 95 -36.02 -8.32 28.34
CA VAL A 95 -35.55 -6.96 28.06
C VAL A 95 -36.71 -6.09 27.61
N LEU A 96 -37.49 -6.55 26.63
CA LEU A 96 -38.60 -5.76 26.09
C LEU A 96 -39.72 -5.60 27.12
N SER A 97 -39.98 -6.58 27.97
CA SER A 97 -40.95 -6.47 29.05
C SER A 97 -40.59 -5.40 30.08
N GLN A 98 -39.30 -5.18 30.37
CA GLN A 98 -38.83 -4.10 31.25
C GLN A 98 -38.98 -2.74 30.57
N MET A 99 -38.64 -2.65 29.28
CA MET A 99 -38.82 -1.40 28.51
C MET A 99 -40.29 -1.00 28.36
N LEU A 100 -41.19 -1.97 28.14
CA LEU A 100 -42.63 -1.72 28.08
C LEU A 100 -43.22 -1.24 29.42
N GLN A 101 -42.55 -1.52 30.53
CA GLN A 101 -42.94 -1.06 31.87
C GLN A 101 -42.36 0.31 32.21
N ASP A 102 -41.47 0.88 31.38
CA ASP A 102 -40.95 2.22 31.56
C ASP A 102 -42.03 3.27 31.22
N PRO A 103 -42.47 4.09 32.20
CA PRO A 103 -43.48 5.12 31.96
C PRO A 103 -43.04 6.20 30.96
N ASN A 104 -41.74 6.33 30.67
CA ASN A 104 -41.21 7.30 29.71
C ASN A 104 -41.15 6.77 28.27
N MET A 105 -41.38 5.47 28.04
CA MET A 105 -41.20 4.84 26.72
C MET A 105 -41.89 5.57 25.55
N PRO A 106 -43.14 6.08 25.68
CA PRO A 106 -43.78 6.83 24.60
C PRO A 106 -43.03 8.12 24.23
N ALA A 107 -42.54 8.85 25.23
CA ALA A 107 -41.75 10.06 25.01
C ALA A 107 -40.37 9.72 24.41
N THR A 108 -39.80 8.57 24.79
CA THR A 108 -38.54 8.07 24.22
C THR A 108 -38.71 7.71 22.73
N LEU A 109 -39.78 7.01 22.36
CA LEU A 109 -40.12 6.65 20.97
C LEU A 109 -40.36 7.87 20.08
N GLU A 110 -41.02 8.89 20.62
CA GLU A 110 -41.24 10.17 19.94
C GLU A 110 -39.93 10.94 19.77
N ALA A 111 -39.10 10.99 20.82
CA ALA A 111 -37.78 11.60 20.75
C ALA A 111 -36.92 10.90 19.70
N MET A 112 -36.91 9.56 19.66
CA MET A 112 -36.17 8.77 18.66
C MET A 112 -36.61 9.07 17.23
N GLY A 113 -37.91 9.11 16.97
CA GLY A 113 -38.44 9.45 15.63
C GLY A 113 -38.17 10.89 15.18
N SER A 114 -37.68 11.75 16.09
CA SER A 114 -37.30 13.13 15.80
C SER A 114 -35.79 13.33 15.61
N ILE A 115 -34.98 12.30 15.85
CA ILE A 115 -33.53 12.34 15.65
C ILE A 115 -33.25 12.29 14.13
N GLY A 116 -32.30 13.09 13.68
CA GLY A 116 -31.78 12.99 12.32
C GLY A 116 -31.02 11.68 12.07
N PRO A 117 -30.44 11.52 10.88
CA PRO A 117 -29.64 10.34 10.56
C PRO A 117 -28.51 10.14 11.57
N MET A 118 -28.32 8.91 12.03
CA MET A 118 -27.30 8.52 13.01
C MET A 118 -25.97 8.28 12.30
N GLY A 119 -24.88 8.82 12.84
CA GLY A 119 -23.54 8.67 12.26
C GLY A 119 -22.40 8.72 13.28
N PHE A 120 -21.19 8.99 12.79
CA PHE A 120 -19.95 9.02 13.59
C PHE A 120 -19.42 10.43 13.86
N ASN A 121 -20.00 11.46 13.25
CA ASN A 121 -19.53 12.84 13.36
C ASN A 121 -19.79 13.39 14.78
N GLY A 122 -18.74 13.82 15.46
CA GLY A 122 -18.81 14.28 16.86
C GLY A 122 -18.73 13.16 17.90
N ALA A 123 -18.45 11.91 17.50
CA ALA A 123 -18.14 10.83 18.43
C ALA A 123 -16.67 10.91 18.89
N THR A 124 -16.38 10.44 20.10
CA THR A 124 -15.00 10.07 20.49
C THR A 124 -14.60 8.76 19.79
N PRO A 125 -13.29 8.43 19.72
CA PRO A 125 -12.84 7.16 19.15
C PRO A 125 -13.50 5.94 19.81
N GLU A 126 -13.61 5.95 21.13
CA GLU A 126 -14.17 4.85 21.91
C GLU A 126 -15.66 4.67 21.61
N GLN A 127 -16.40 5.77 21.45
CA GLN A 127 -17.82 5.74 21.08
C GLN A 127 -18.01 5.17 19.66
N ALA A 128 -17.20 5.60 18.71
CA ALA A 128 -17.25 5.11 17.34
C ALA A 128 -16.89 3.62 17.26
N GLN A 129 -15.82 3.21 17.95
CA GLN A 129 -15.40 1.80 18.05
C GLN A 129 -16.47 0.94 18.74
N ALA A 130 -17.09 1.43 19.83
CA ALA A 130 -18.17 0.71 20.50
C ALA A 130 -19.37 0.48 19.58
N MET A 131 -19.73 1.49 18.77
CA MET A 131 -20.78 1.36 17.76
C MET A 131 -20.42 0.32 16.69
N MET A 132 -19.20 0.36 16.15
CA MET A 132 -18.76 -0.61 15.16
C MET A 132 -18.67 -2.03 15.73
N ASN A 133 -18.21 -2.19 16.97
CA ASN A 133 -18.16 -3.49 17.64
C ASN A 133 -19.55 -4.04 17.89
N MET A 134 -20.52 -3.22 18.29
CA MET A 134 -21.93 -3.62 18.37
C MET A 134 -22.45 -4.10 16.99
N MET A 135 -22.10 -3.39 15.92
CA MET A 135 -22.50 -3.85 14.57
C MET A 135 -21.86 -5.20 14.22
N LYS A 136 -20.61 -5.45 14.60
CA LYS A 136 -19.93 -6.75 14.40
C LYS A 136 -20.60 -7.86 15.23
N ASP A 137 -20.78 -7.63 16.53
CA ASP A 137 -21.30 -8.61 17.49
C ASP A 137 -22.71 -9.11 17.14
N TYR A 138 -23.53 -8.22 16.58
CA TYR A 138 -24.90 -8.54 16.16
C TYR A 138 -25.04 -8.81 14.65
N ASN A 139 -23.93 -8.94 13.92
CA ASN A 139 -23.92 -9.20 12.48
C ASN A 139 -24.78 -8.20 11.69
N LEU A 140 -24.65 -6.91 12.02
CA LEU A 140 -25.33 -5.78 11.39
C LEU A 140 -24.43 -5.01 10.42
N VAL A 141 -23.17 -5.41 10.29
CA VAL A 141 -22.27 -4.87 9.26
C VAL A 141 -22.78 -5.33 7.90
N PRO A 142 -23.12 -4.42 6.97
CA PRO A 142 -23.55 -4.82 5.65
C PRO A 142 -22.40 -5.48 4.88
N SER A 143 -22.75 -6.29 3.88
CA SER A 143 -21.77 -6.82 2.93
C SER A 143 -21.17 -5.70 2.09
N ALA A 144 -19.94 -5.91 1.60
CA ALA A 144 -19.34 -5.02 0.61
C ALA A 144 -20.12 -5.07 -0.71
N GLU A 145 -20.24 -3.93 -1.39
CA GLU A 145 -20.73 -3.88 -2.77
C GLU A 145 -19.61 -4.25 -3.73
N LYS A 146 -19.95 -4.99 -4.80
CA LYS A 146 -19.02 -5.33 -5.87
C LYS A 146 -19.28 -4.48 -7.10
N ARG A 147 -18.22 -3.95 -7.70
CA ARG A 147 -18.31 -3.17 -8.93
C ARG A 147 -17.11 -3.47 -9.82
N ASP A 148 -17.37 -3.51 -11.12
CA ASP A 148 -16.31 -3.56 -12.13
C ASP A 148 -15.92 -2.13 -12.54
N ALA A 149 -14.66 -1.95 -12.91
CA ALA A 149 -14.18 -0.69 -13.44
C ALA A 149 -13.18 -0.95 -14.56
N ASP A 150 -13.28 -0.17 -15.63
CA ASP A 150 -12.42 -0.29 -16.79
C ASP A 150 -11.73 1.04 -17.08
N ASN A 151 -10.48 0.95 -17.54
CA ASN A 151 -9.77 2.04 -18.18
C ASN A 151 -9.27 1.54 -19.54
N ASP A 152 -9.99 1.92 -20.60
CA ASP A 152 -9.75 1.45 -21.96
C ASP A 152 -8.28 1.62 -22.38
N VAL A 153 -7.75 2.84 -22.25
CA VAL A 153 -6.33 3.11 -22.55
C VAL A 153 -5.83 4.31 -21.74
N ALA A 154 -4.86 4.07 -20.87
CA ALA A 154 -4.02 5.08 -20.24
C ALA A 154 -2.70 5.25 -21.00
N PHE A 155 -2.37 6.47 -21.38
CA PHE A 155 -1.11 6.79 -22.05
C PHE A 155 -0.14 7.46 -21.09
N THR A 156 1.09 6.99 -21.04
CA THR A 156 2.14 7.59 -20.21
C THR A 156 3.46 7.73 -20.95
N THR A 157 4.23 8.75 -20.58
CA THR A 157 5.59 8.97 -21.07
C THR A 157 6.53 9.16 -19.89
N LYS A 158 7.60 8.36 -19.86
CA LYS A 158 8.68 8.46 -18.88
C LYS A 158 9.97 8.84 -19.58
N VAL A 159 10.71 9.79 -19.01
CA VAL A 159 12.01 10.22 -19.52
C VAL A 159 13.02 10.16 -18.38
N HIS A 160 14.13 9.47 -18.59
CA HIS A 160 15.29 9.47 -17.72
C HIS A 160 16.45 10.23 -18.39
N LEU A 161 16.99 11.23 -17.70
CA LEU A 161 18.27 11.83 -18.04
C LEU A 161 19.34 11.30 -17.09
N ASN A 162 20.18 10.41 -17.60
CA ASN A 162 21.28 9.79 -16.89
C ASN A 162 22.54 10.66 -16.96
N MET A 163 23.22 10.82 -15.83
CA MET A 163 24.45 11.59 -15.70
C MET A 163 25.49 10.74 -14.99
N LYS A 164 26.68 10.60 -15.58
CA LYS A 164 27.83 9.96 -14.93
C LYS A 164 29.05 10.85 -15.10
N ALA A 165 29.73 11.15 -13.99
CA ALA A 165 30.97 11.92 -14.04
C ALA A 165 32.12 11.18 -13.32
N ARG A 166 33.28 11.13 -13.97
CA ARG A 166 34.53 10.64 -13.38
C ARG A 166 35.37 11.83 -12.95
N VAL A 167 35.36 12.12 -11.65
CA VAL A 167 36.14 13.24 -11.08
C VAL A 167 37.62 12.90 -11.09
N ASN A 168 37.98 11.71 -10.58
CA ASN A 168 39.32 11.14 -10.65
C ASN A 168 39.27 9.60 -10.71
N ARG A 169 40.38 8.91 -10.40
CA ARG A 169 40.43 7.43 -10.45
C ARG A 169 39.61 6.75 -9.34
N ASN A 170 39.41 7.44 -8.23
CA ASN A 170 38.80 6.94 -7.00
C ASN A 170 37.42 7.55 -6.75
N LEU A 171 37.13 8.74 -7.27
CA LEU A 171 35.89 9.46 -7.05
C LEU A 171 35.09 9.62 -8.35
N GLY A 172 33.83 9.19 -8.31
CA GLY A 172 32.85 9.40 -9.37
C GLY A 172 31.52 9.91 -8.82
N PHE A 173 30.68 10.40 -9.72
CA PHE A 173 29.31 10.82 -9.48
C PHE A 173 28.38 10.09 -10.44
N ALA A 174 27.21 9.70 -9.96
CA ALA A 174 26.12 9.21 -10.79
C ALA A 174 24.82 9.89 -10.36
N GLY A 175 24.04 10.33 -11.35
CA GLY A 175 22.74 10.95 -11.14
C GLY A 175 21.75 10.55 -12.22
N ARG A 176 20.47 10.66 -11.91
CA ARG A 176 19.37 10.51 -12.86
C ARG A 176 18.26 11.48 -12.50
N LEU A 177 17.87 12.29 -13.48
CA LEU A 177 16.62 13.05 -13.43
C LEU A 177 15.54 12.26 -14.16
N ALA A 178 14.31 12.39 -13.70
CA ALA A 178 13.17 11.70 -14.26
C ALA A 178 11.98 12.66 -14.44
N VAL A 179 11.24 12.46 -15.52
CA VAL A 179 9.90 13.02 -15.74
C VAL A 179 8.98 11.85 -16.03
N TYR A 180 7.83 11.77 -15.37
CA TYR A 180 6.84 10.74 -15.65
C TYR A 180 5.44 11.34 -15.74
N LYS A 181 4.90 11.35 -16.97
CA LYS A 181 3.70 12.09 -17.36
C LYS A 181 2.61 11.16 -17.88
N ALA A 182 1.42 11.22 -17.28
CA ALA A 182 0.19 10.72 -17.91
C ALA A 182 -0.29 11.73 -18.97
N TRP A 183 -0.70 11.29 -20.17
CA TRP A 183 -1.12 12.21 -21.23
C TRP A 183 -2.43 12.91 -20.85
N GLY A 184 -2.58 14.18 -21.25
CA GLY A 184 -3.78 14.97 -20.94
C GLY A 184 -3.94 15.42 -19.47
N ASP A 185 -3.21 14.82 -18.53
CA ASP A 185 -3.26 15.19 -17.11
C ASP A 185 -2.31 16.37 -16.78
N SER A 186 -2.68 17.25 -15.86
CA SER A 186 -1.79 18.31 -15.36
C SER A 186 -1.93 18.55 -13.85
N THR A 187 -2.65 17.69 -13.12
CA THR A 187 -2.89 17.92 -11.69
C THR A 187 -1.66 17.58 -10.86
N GLY A 188 -0.90 16.57 -11.27
CA GLY A 188 0.27 16.07 -10.53
C GLY A 188 -0.07 15.42 -9.17
N VAL A 189 -1.36 15.38 -8.82
CA VAL A 189 -1.93 14.88 -7.56
C VAL A 189 -3.17 14.07 -7.90
N LYS A 190 -3.33 12.91 -7.26
CA LYS A 190 -4.45 11.99 -7.49
C LYS A 190 -5.47 12.09 -6.36
N PHE A 191 -6.69 11.63 -6.63
CA PHE A 191 -7.64 11.29 -5.58
C PHE A 191 -7.16 10.04 -4.83
N ASN A 192 -7.28 10.05 -3.51
CA ASN A 192 -6.89 8.92 -2.67
C ASN A 192 -7.99 7.86 -2.66
N ASN A 193 -7.68 6.69 -3.22
CA ASN A 193 -8.55 5.52 -3.21
C ASN A 193 -8.04 4.43 -2.24
N GLY A 194 -7.07 4.77 -1.39
CA GLY A 194 -6.49 3.88 -0.39
C GLY A 194 -5.19 3.19 -0.82
N SER A 195 -4.64 3.51 -2.00
CA SER A 195 -3.35 3.00 -2.45
C SER A 195 -2.21 3.95 -2.09
N LEU A 196 -1.04 3.41 -1.70
CA LEU A 196 0.18 4.21 -1.55
C LEU A 196 0.59 4.91 -2.87
N GLY A 197 0.12 4.40 -4.01
CA GLY A 197 0.32 5.03 -5.33
C GLY A 197 -0.55 6.27 -5.60
N ASP A 198 -1.50 6.57 -4.72
CA ASP A 198 -2.36 7.76 -4.81
C ASP A 198 -1.78 8.97 -4.07
N VAL A 199 -0.77 8.73 -3.24
CA VAL A 199 -0.04 9.75 -2.51
C VAL A 199 1.26 10.05 -3.24
N THR A 200 1.49 11.34 -3.52
CA THR A 200 2.78 11.81 -4.03
C THR A 200 3.76 11.90 -2.88
N LEU A 201 4.65 10.92 -2.75
CA LEU A 201 5.58 10.76 -1.62
C LEU A 201 7.02 10.58 -2.12
N ASP A 202 8.02 10.92 -1.29
CA ASP A 202 9.42 10.96 -1.72
C ASP A 202 9.87 9.68 -2.45
N GLY A 203 9.45 8.53 -1.91
CA GLY A 203 9.83 7.20 -2.40
C GLY A 203 9.32 6.81 -3.78
N ASN A 204 8.23 7.41 -4.26
CA ASN A 204 7.54 7.01 -5.50
C ASN A 204 7.48 8.14 -6.54
N THR A 205 7.96 9.35 -6.21
CA THR A 205 7.72 10.54 -7.04
C THR A 205 8.23 10.44 -8.48
N THR A 206 9.26 9.62 -8.77
CA THR A 206 9.74 9.39 -10.15
C THR A 206 9.21 8.10 -10.78
N SER A 207 8.51 7.29 -10.00
CA SER A 207 8.04 5.97 -10.39
C SER A 207 6.58 5.95 -10.80
N LEU A 208 5.81 6.97 -10.44
CA LEU A 208 4.41 7.13 -10.82
C LEU A 208 4.19 8.43 -11.62
N PRO A 209 3.14 8.51 -12.46
CA PRO A 209 2.92 9.66 -13.31
C PRO A 209 2.41 10.87 -12.53
N HIS A 210 3.32 11.72 -12.04
CA HIS A 210 3.03 12.93 -11.25
C HIS A 210 3.19 14.23 -12.06
N GLY A 211 2.77 14.21 -13.33
CA GLY A 211 2.82 15.37 -14.21
C GLY A 211 4.15 15.55 -14.95
N ASP A 212 4.46 16.78 -15.36
CA ASP A 212 5.60 17.14 -16.21
C ASP A 212 6.77 17.74 -15.40
N THR A 213 6.76 17.55 -14.09
CA THR A 213 7.82 18.03 -13.20
C THR A 213 9.07 17.18 -13.33
N VAL A 214 10.22 17.83 -13.48
CA VAL A 214 11.53 17.17 -13.42
C VAL A 214 11.88 16.86 -11.98
N ARG A 215 12.13 15.58 -11.69
CA ARG A 215 12.42 15.08 -10.35
C ARG A 215 13.78 14.40 -10.29
N LEU A 216 14.38 14.43 -9.09
CA LEU A 216 15.66 13.77 -8.83
C LEU A 216 15.41 12.34 -8.40
N GLU A 217 15.72 11.36 -9.26
CA GLU A 217 15.57 9.94 -8.91
C GLU A 217 16.77 9.43 -8.10
N ARG A 218 17.98 9.80 -8.52
CA ARG A 218 19.22 9.44 -7.83
C ARG A 218 20.27 10.51 -8.00
N ALA A 219 21.11 10.70 -6.99
CA ALA A 219 22.32 11.52 -7.06
C ALA A 219 23.24 11.16 -5.90
N TYR A 220 24.36 10.54 -6.22
CA TYR A 220 25.31 10.10 -5.21
C TYR A 220 26.73 10.14 -5.77
N PHE A 221 27.69 10.32 -4.87
CA PHE A 221 29.08 10.07 -5.19
C PHE A 221 29.47 8.64 -4.82
N ASN A 222 30.50 8.13 -5.49
CA ASN A 222 31.10 6.84 -5.22
C ASN A 222 32.61 7.04 -5.06
N LEU A 223 33.12 6.63 -3.90
CA LEU A 223 34.52 6.61 -3.54
C LEU A 223 35.04 5.18 -3.50
N LYS A 224 35.97 4.86 -4.41
CA LYS A 224 36.66 3.59 -4.53
C LYS A 224 38.02 3.64 -3.86
N GLY A 225 38.33 2.62 -3.06
CA GLY A 225 39.62 2.40 -2.43
C GLY A 225 39.90 0.90 -2.31
N GLY A 226 40.77 0.54 -1.38
CA GLY A 226 41.04 -0.86 -1.06
C GLY A 226 41.72 -1.01 0.29
N LEU A 227 41.55 -2.17 0.90
CA LEU A 227 42.21 -2.61 2.12
C LEU A 227 43.02 -3.87 1.79
N GLY A 228 44.28 -3.69 1.39
CA GLY A 228 45.08 -4.80 0.87
C GLY A 228 44.51 -5.32 -0.45
N SER A 229 44.16 -6.61 -0.50
CA SER A 229 43.52 -7.26 -1.66
C SER A 229 42.01 -6.99 -1.76
N VAL A 230 41.37 -6.45 -0.72
CA VAL A 230 39.91 -6.25 -0.69
C VAL A 230 39.54 -4.89 -1.29
N PRO A 231 38.88 -4.82 -2.47
CA PRO A 231 38.39 -3.56 -3.01
C PRO A 231 37.25 -3.02 -2.13
N VAL A 232 37.30 -1.72 -1.84
CA VAL A 232 36.28 -1.05 -1.00
C VAL A 232 35.59 0.05 -1.81
N ASN A 233 34.27 0.12 -1.72
CA ASN A 233 33.46 1.15 -2.38
C ASN A 233 32.47 1.76 -1.38
N PHE A 234 32.64 3.04 -1.11
CA PHE A 234 31.72 3.83 -0.31
C PHE A 234 30.88 4.75 -1.21
N SER A 235 29.59 4.88 -0.94
CA SER A 235 28.74 5.82 -1.65
C SER A 235 27.71 6.46 -0.73
N LEU A 236 27.37 7.73 -1.01
CA LEU A 236 26.49 8.56 -0.18
C LEU A 236 25.67 9.50 -1.07
N GLY A 237 24.38 9.66 -0.73
CA GLY A 237 23.41 10.53 -1.41
C GLY A 237 22.09 9.82 -1.70
N ARG A 238 21.29 10.35 -2.62
CA ARG A 238 20.05 9.72 -3.08
C ARG A 238 20.35 8.47 -3.88
N ARG A 239 19.93 7.33 -3.36
CA ARG A 239 20.43 6.00 -3.74
C ARG A 239 19.83 5.51 -5.05
N PRO A 240 20.55 4.65 -5.80
CA PRO A 240 19.97 3.87 -6.90
C PRO A 240 19.20 2.68 -6.31
N SER A 241 18.11 2.92 -5.59
CA SER A 241 17.37 1.91 -4.82
C SER A 241 16.09 1.39 -5.51
N THR A 242 15.91 1.77 -6.77
CA THR A 242 14.85 1.27 -7.66
C THR A 242 15.45 0.52 -8.85
N TYR A 243 14.66 -0.34 -9.49
CA TYR A 243 15.10 -1.19 -10.61
C TYR A 243 16.24 -2.14 -10.22
N GLY A 244 16.25 -2.62 -8.97
CA GLY A 244 17.18 -3.64 -8.50
C GLY A 244 16.84 -5.04 -9.04
N PRO A 245 17.73 -6.02 -8.86
CA PRO A 245 17.49 -7.36 -9.35
C PRO A 245 16.24 -8.02 -8.73
N PRO A 246 15.50 -8.85 -9.50
CA PRO A 246 15.74 -9.25 -10.89
C PRO A 246 14.92 -8.43 -11.92
N LEU A 247 14.60 -7.16 -11.66
CA LEU A 247 13.73 -6.37 -12.56
C LEU A 247 14.36 -6.06 -13.93
N GLU A 248 15.66 -6.27 -14.12
CA GLU A 248 16.38 -6.06 -15.38
C GLU A 248 15.84 -6.93 -16.53
N TYR A 249 15.31 -8.12 -16.23
CA TYR A 249 14.82 -9.05 -17.25
C TYR A 249 13.59 -8.49 -17.96
N GLY A 250 12.59 -8.06 -17.20
CA GLY A 250 11.35 -7.45 -17.70
C GLY A 250 11.53 -6.03 -18.22
N ASN A 251 12.48 -5.26 -17.69
CA ASN A 251 12.77 -3.91 -18.17
C ASN A 251 13.65 -3.86 -19.42
N TYR A 252 14.19 -5.02 -19.83
CA TYR A 252 15.17 -5.12 -20.91
C TYR A 252 16.31 -4.12 -20.71
N SER A 253 16.89 -4.08 -19.52
CA SER A 253 17.95 -3.15 -19.16
C SER A 253 19.10 -3.87 -18.47
N MET A 254 20.19 -3.16 -18.18
CA MET A 254 21.14 -3.60 -17.16
C MET A 254 20.50 -3.44 -15.77
N GLU A 255 21.11 -4.07 -14.76
CA GLU A 255 20.76 -3.84 -13.34
C GLU A 255 20.72 -2.33 -13.05
N GLY A 256 19.54 -1.86 -12.62
CA GLY A 256 19.26 -0.44 -12.47
C GLY A 256 19.52 0.09 -11.07
N GLY A 257 19.60 -0.78 -10.07
CA GLY A 257 19.74 -0.41 -8.66
C GLY A 257 20.13 -1.55 -7.72
N SER A 258 20.27 -1.21 -6.44
CA SER A 258 20.54 -2.10 -5.30
C SER A 258 19.97 -1.39 -4.08
N PRO A 259 19.11 -2.00 -3.26
CA PRO A 259 18.95 -3.44 -2.93
C PRO A 259 18.16 -4.33 -3.92
N LEU A 260 17.94 -5.60 -3.56
CA LEU A 260 17.08 -6.54 -4.29
C LEU A 260 15.61 -6.07 -4.25
N ALA A 261 14.96 -6.03 -5.43
CA ALA A 261 13.67 -5.38 -5.61
C ALA A 261 12.51 -6.06 -4.85
N THR A 262 12.65 -7.35 -4.52
CA THR A 262 11.61 -8.12 -3.82
C THR A 262 11.34 -7.61 -2.41
N ILE A 263 12.33 -7.02 -1.72
CA ILE A 263 12.10 -6.44 -0.39
C ILE A 263 12.09 -4.92 -0.41
N ILE A 264 12.89 -4.29 -1.27
CA ILE A 264 12.99 -2.84 -1.39
C ILE A 264 13.16 -2.46 -2.87
N ASN A 265 12.12 -1.84 -3.42
CA ASN A 265 12.10 -1.10 -4.66
C ASN A 265 11.42 0.26 -4.37
N TRP A 266 12.18 1.15 -3.73
CA TRP A 266 11.72 2.42 -3.18
C TRP A 266 12.85 3.45 -3.21
N GLN A 267 12.56 4.71 -3.48
CA GLN A 267 13.59 5.75 -3.46
C GLN A 267 13.88 6.18 -2.02
N PHE A 268 15.16 6.29 -1.69
CA PHE A 268 15.58 6.80 -0.38
C PHE A 268 16.99 7.41 -0.46
N ASP A 269 17.31 8.18 0.58
CA ASP A 269 18.60 8.84 0.76
C ASP A 269 19.42 8.07 1.79
N GLY A 270 20.73 7.93 1.56
CA GLY A 270 21.54 7.13 2.46
C GLY A 270 22.96 6.86 1.99
N ALA A 271 23.55 5.83 2.59
CA ALA A 271 24.92 5.42 2.36
C ALA A 271 25.04 3.92 2.11
N SER A 272 26.10 3.50 1.41
CA SER A 272 26.51 2.10 1.40
C SER A 272 28.01 1.93 1.39
N LEU A 273 28.48 0.86 2.02
CA LEU A 273 29.88 0.45 2.03
C LEU A 273 29.98 -1.00 1.56
N ASN A 274 30.71 -1.24 0.48
CA ASN A 274 30.88 -2.54 -0.16
C ASN A 274 32.32 -3.02 -0.07
N PHE A 275 32.50 -4.30 0.19
CA PHE A 275 33.76 -5.03 0.19
C PHE A 275 33.72 -6.13 -0.86
N GLY A 276 34.65 -6.10 -1.82
CA GLY A 276 34.87 -7.22 -2.75
C GLY A 276 35.72 -8.28 -2.08
N LEU A 277 35.17 -9.48 -1.93
CA LEU A 277 35.77 -10.58 -1.16
C LEU A 277 36.31 -11.71 -2.01
N GLU A 278 36.07 -11.71 -3.33
CA GLU A 278 36.52 -12.75 -4.28
C GLU A 278 37.98 -13.17 -4.08
N ASP A 279 38.93 -12.23 -4.11
CA ASP A 279 40.36 -12.53 -3.91
C ASP A 279 40.69 -13.05 -2.49
N ALA A 280 39.86 -12.71 -1.50
CA ALA A 280 40.07 -13.09 -0.10
C ALA A 280 39.43 -14.44 0.25
N THR A 281 38.39 -14.85 -0.47
CA THR A 281 37.62 -16.09 -0.21
C THR A 281 37.80 -17.15 -1.29
N GLU A 282 38.37 -16.79 -2.44
CA GLU A 282 38.47 -17.62 -3.66
C GLU A 282 37.11 -18.05 -4.22
N ILE A 283 36.03 -17.33 -3.86
CA ILE A 283 34.68 -17.56 -4.37
C ILE A 283 34.36 -16.49 -5.43
N PRO A 284 34.02 -16.88 -6.67
CA PRO A 284 33.71 -15.95 -7.75
C PRO A 284 32.66 -14.90 -7.35
N GLY A 285 32.97 -13.63 -7.61
CA GLY A 285 32.07 -12.50 -7.39
C GLY A 285 31.69 -12.23 -5.93
N ALA A 286 32.26 -12.94 -4.96
CA ALA A 286 31.89 -12.81 -3.56
C ALA A 286 32.05 -11.37 -3.07
N ALA A 287 31.00 -10.82 -2.43
CA ALA A 287 31.00 -9.45 -1.94
C ALA A 287 30.08 -9.29 -0.74
N PHE A 288 30.39 -8.31 0.10
CA PHE A 288 29.57 -7.97 1.26
C PHE A 288 29.36 -6.46 1.36
N LYS A 289 28.12 -6.03 1.55
CA LYS A 289 27.72 -4.63 1.50
C LYS A 289 26.85 -4.27 2.69
N PHE A 290 27.19 -3.18 3.36
CA PHE A 290 26.34 -2.51 4.33
C PHE A 290 25.59 -1.36 3.67
N CYS A 291 24.33 -1.19 4.05
CA CYS A 291 23.45 -0.14 3.59
C CYS A 291 22.82 0.56 4.79
N TYR A 292 22.71 1.88 4.72
CA TYR A 292 21.96 2.70 5.64
C TYR A 292 21.10 3.66 4.82
N GLY A 293 19.88 3.93 5.27
CA GLY A 293 18.96 4.84 4.60
C GLY A 293 18.03 5.55 5.58
N VAL A 294 17.49 6.67 5.14
CA VAL A 294 16.44 7.41 5.86
C VAL A 294 15.18 7.35 5.00
N GLY A 295 14.11 6.82 5.57
CA GLY A 295 12.79 6.69 4.95
C GLY A 295 11.86 7.86 5.27
N PHE A 296 12.03 8.49 6.43
CA PHE A 296 11.26 9.64 6.89
C PHE A 296 12.06 10.47 7.90
N GLU A 297 11.90 11.79 7.83
CA GLU A 297 12.49 12.77 8.75
C GLU A 297 11.34 13.50 9.47
N SER A 298 11.27 13.34 10.78
CA SER A 298 10.18 13.85 11.61
C SER A 298 10.40 15.29 12.06
N GLY A 299 11.66 15.73 12.13
CA GLY A 299 12.04 17.06 12.64
C GLY A 299 11.79 18.23 11.68
N TRP A 300 11.77 18.01 10.37
CA TRP A 300 11.71 19.11 9.39
C TRP A 300 10.37 19.20 8.65
N GLY A 301 9.63 20.30 8.87
CA GLY A 301 8.44 20.64 8.08
C GLY A 301 7.17 19.86 8.45
N ASN A 302 7.15 19.20 9.60
CA ASN A 302 5.97 18.54 10.16
C ASN A 302 5.31 19.44 11.22
N SER A 303 4.00 19.28 11.41
CA SER A 303 3.24 20.14 12.33
C SER A 303 3.68 20.01 13.79
N TYR A 304 4.18 18.83 14.20
CA TYR A 304 4.62 18.52 15.55
C TYR A 304 6.12 18.81 15.79
N SER A 305 6.87 19.26 14.79
CA SER A 305 8.33 19.49 14.92
C SER A 305 8.70 20.61 15.92
N LEU A 306 7.75 21.48 16.28
CA LEU A 306 7.94 22.55 17.28
C LEU A 306 7.44 22.17 18.68
N ASN A 307 6.95 20.93 18.85
CA ASN A 307 6.56 20.42 20.17
C ASN A 307 7.80 20.02 20.97
N SER A 308 7.73 20.11 22.30
CA SER A 308 8.86 19.80 23.20
C SER A 308 9.29 18.33 23.19
N LYS A 309 8.43 17.45 22.64
CA LYS A 309 8.71 16.07 22.26
C LYS A 309 7.89 15.77 21.00
N PRO A 310 8.51 15.50 19.84
CA PRO A 310 7.75 15.02 18.69
C PRO A 310 7.18 13.63 19.02
N ASP A 311 5.94 13.35 18.60
CA ASP A 311 5.28 12.06 18.83
C ASP A 311 5.65 10.98 17.80
N VAL A 312 6.51 11.34 16.83
CA VAL A 312 6.95 10.49 15.73
C VAL A 312 8.46 10.67 15.54
N ASP A 313 9.19 9.57 15.52
CA ASP A 313 10.63 9.53 15.28
C ASP A 313 10.98 9.36 13.78
N ASP A 314 12.27 9.49 13.45
CA ASP A 314 12.77 9.30 12.08
C ASP A 314 12.77 7.80 11.70
N VAL A 315 12.27 7.49 10.51
CA VAL A 315 12.34 6.11 9.99
C VAL A 315 13.73 5.88 9.41
N ASN A 316 14.53 5.10 10.13
CA ASN A 316 15.86 4.69 9.69
C ASN A 316 15.84 3.27 9.15
N LEU A 317 16.63 3.00 8.11
CA LEU A 317 16.81 1.68 7.53
C LEU A 317 18.26 1.24 7.61
N PHE A 318 18.47 -0.03 7.93
CA PHE A 318 19.75 -0.71 7.83
C PHE A 318 19.60 -1.96 6.97
N GLY A 319 20.64 -2.33 6.24
CA GLY A 319 20.62 -3.59 5.50
C GLY A 319 22.00 -4.11 5.18
N ILE A 320 22.02 -5.41 4.88
CA ILE A 320 23.19 -6.11 4.35
C ILE A 320 22.85 -6.78 3.03
N ILE A 321 23.81 -6.79 2.11
CA ILE A 321 23.74 -7.55 0.87
C ILE A 321 25.01 -8.39 0.79
N ALA A 322 24.84 -9.70 0.65
CA ALA A 322 25.90 -10.66 0.48
C ALA A 322 25.75 -11.31 -0.90
N THR A 323 26.69 -11.02 -1.80
CA THR A 323 26.85 -11.80 -3.03
C THR A 323 27.62 -13.05 -2.64
N LEU A 324 26.91 -14.18 -2.58
CA LEU A 324 27.45 -15.46 -2.14
C LEU A 324 28.25 -16.14 -3.26
N TYR A 325 27.83 -15.90 -4.50
CA TYR A 325 28.46 -16.40 -5.72
C TYR A 325 27.99 -15.57 -6.91
N ASP A 326 28.89 -15.25 -7.83
CA ASP A 326 28.57 -14.67 -9.14
C ASP A 326 29.71 -14.97 -10.13
N ASP A 327 29.41 -15.72 -11.20
CA ASP A 327 30.35 -16.04 -12.28
C ASP A 327 29.90 -15.51 -13.64
N ASP A 328 29.07 -14.46 -13.64
CA ASP A 328 28.38 -13.87 -14.80
C ASP A 328 27.27 -14.75 -15.42
N LEU A 329 27.31 -16.08 -15.27
CA LEU A 329 26.26 -16.98 -15.75
C LEU A 329 25.25 -17.33 -14.64
N TYR A 330 25.73 -17.61 -13.44
CA TYR A 330 24.96 -17.98 -12.28
C TYR A 330 25.30 -17.05 -11.12
N SER A 331 24.28 -16.64 -10.35
CA SER A 331 24.50 -15.87 -9.14
C SER A 331 23.55 -16.23 -8.01
N ALA A 332 24.05 -16.06 -6.79
CA ALA A 332 23.30 -16.22 -5.55
C ALA A 332 23.54 -14.99 -4.67
N VAL A 333 22.49 -14.19 -4.45
CA VAL A 333 22.57 -12.94 -3.69
C VAL A 333 21.56 -12.95 -2.56
N PHE A 334 22.06 -12.76 -1.35
CA PHE A 334 21.23 -12.60 -0.15
C PHE A 334 21.15 -11.12 0.23
N ASN A 335 19.96 -10.65 0.61
CA ASN A 335 19.75 -9.31 1.12
C ASN A 335 18.87 -9.37 2.36
N TYR A 336 19.30 -8.74 3.45
CA TYR A 336 18.50 -8.48 4.63
C TYR A 336 18.35 -6.96 4.85
N ALA A 337 17.21 -6.52 5.34
CA ALA A 337 16.92 -5.15 5.70
C ALA A 337 16.08 -5.09 6.98
N HIS A 338 16.29 -4.03 7.74
CA HIS A 338 15.55 -3.68 8.94
C HIS A 338 15.17 -2.20 8.86
N ALA A 339 13.94 -1.87 9.25
CA ALA A 339 13.46 -0.51 9.37
C ALA A 339 12.86 -0.31 10.77
N TRP A 340 13.40 0.67 11.48
CA TRP A 340 12.88 1.09 12.77
C TRP A 340 11.71 2.05 12.57
N ASP A 341 10.76 1.97 13.50
CA ASP A 341 9.81 3.05 13.75
C ASP A 341 8.92 3.38 12.53
N ILE A 342 8.54 2.36 11.75
CA ILE A 342 7.62 2.48 10.61
C ILE A 342 6.37 3.25 11.05
N SER A 343 6.08 4.32 10.33
CA SER A 343 4.96 5.21 10.66
C SER A 343 3.65 4.82 9.98
N ASP A 344 2.55 5.39 10.47
CA ASP A 344 1.18 5.27 9.97
C ASP A 344 0.88 6.06 8.69
N GLY A 345 1.92 6.49 7.99
CA GLY A 345 1.76 7.25 6.77
C GLY A 345 3.09 7.80 6.27
N PHE A 346 2.97 8.66 5.26
CA PHE A 346 4.10 9.36 4.66
C PHE A 346 3.78 10.83 4.51
N THR A 347 4.82 11.66 4.48
CA THR A 347 4.65 13.04 4.04
C THR A 347 4.42 13.09 2.55
N GLY A 348 3.30 13.66 2.14
CA GLY A 348 2.93 13.70 0.73
C GLY A 348 1.71 14.55 0.43
N LEU A 349 1.30 14.52 -0.84
CA LEU A 349 0.14 15.24 -1.34
C LEU A 349 -0.82 14.27 -2.02
N THR A 350 -2.11 14.43 -1.74
CA THR A 350 -3.22 13.70 -2.36
C THR A 350 -4.50 14.54 -2.28
N VAL A 351 -5.59 14.10 -2.88
CA VAL A 351 -6.93 14.64 -2.62
C VAL A 351 -7.71 13.60 -1.85
N MET A 352 -7.88 13.82 -0.54
CA MET A 352 -8.74 12.95 0.27
C MET A 352 -10.22 13.22 -0.07
N PRO A 353 -11.09 12.20 -0.09
CA PRO A 353 -12.52 12.39 -0.33
C PRO A 353 -13.23 13.13 0.82
N PHE A 354 -12.60 13.20 1.99
CA PHE A 354 -13.10 13.87 3.18
C PHE A 354 -11.98 14.59 3.94
N ILE A 355 -12.39 15.48 4.83
CA ILE A 355 -11.54 16.17 5.81
C ILE A 355 -11.96 15.66 7.18
N ILE A 356 -10.95 15.30 7.98
CA ILE A 356 -11.11 14.80 9.34
C ILE A 356 -10.29 15.68 10.29
N SER A 357 -10.87 16.01 11.45
CA SER A 357 -10.20 16.82 12.47
C SER A 357 -10.58 16.36 13.87
N GLU A 358 -9.61 16.38 14.79
CA GLU A 358 -9.86 16.22 16.21
C GLU A 358 -10.22 17.56 16.86
N ASN A 359 -11.28 17.57 17.65
CA ASN A 359 -11.75 18.71 18.41
C ASN A 359 -11.09 18.75 19.80
N SER A 360 -11.18 19.89 20.48
CA SER A 360 -10.59 20.08 21.82
C SER A 360 -11.18 19.18 22.92
N ASP A 361 -12.33 18.57 22.67
CA ASP A 361 -13.01 17.62 23.55
C ASP A 361 -12.77 16.16 23.16
N SER A 362 -11.76 15.91 22.30
CA SER A 362 -11.39 14.58 21.79
C SER A 362 -12.45 13.90 20.93
N THR A 363 -13.46 14.65 20.45
CA THR A 363 -14.37 14.17 19.42
C THR A 363 -13.79 14.38 18.02
N TYR A 364 -14.20 13.56 17.05
CA TYR A 364 -13.77 13.70 15.67
C TYR A 364 -14.86 14.31 14.80
N SER A 365 -14.47 15.30 13.99
CA SER A 365 -15.33 15.92 13.00
C SER A 365 -14.96 15.50 11.59
N PHE A 366 -15.99 15.16 10.81
CA PHE A 366 -15.89 14.75 9.41
C PHE A 366 -16.64 15.71 8.52
N SER A 367 -16.04 16.05 7.39
CA SER A 367 -16.70 16.81 6.33
C SER A 367 -16.28 16.31 4.96
N GLN A 368 -17.18 16.39 3.99
CA GLN A 368 -16.89 16.00 2.61
C GLN A 368 -15.94 17.02 1.97
N ASN A 369 -14.93 16.54 1.23
CA ASN A 369 -14.04 17.39 0.45
C ASN A 369 -14.63 17.69 -0.95
N THR A 370 -15.82 18.26 -0.99
CA THR A 370 -16.53 18.57 -2.26
C THR A 370 -15.79 19.59 -3.13
N GLY A 371 -14.93 20.41 -2.51
CA GLY A 371 -14.07 21.36 -3.21
C GLY A 371 -12.85 20.75 -3.90
N GLY A 372 -12.54 19.47 -3.65
CA GLY A 372 -11.36 18.81 -4.20
C GLY A 372 -10.05 19.44 -3.72
N PHE A 373 -10.02 19.92 -2.47
CA PHE A 373 -8.82 20.55 -1.92
C PHE A 373 -7.69 19.54 -1.80
N ILE A 374 -6.48 19.96 -2.17
CA ILE A 374 -5.27 19.15 -2.01
C ILE A 374 -4.98 19.01 -0.52
N THR A 375 -4.92 17.78 -0.06
CA THR A 375 -4.58 17.39 1.29
C THR A 375 -3.09 17.12 1.40
N ARG A 376 -2.45 17.76 2.38
CA ARG A 376 -1.12 17.37 2.83
C ARG A 376 -1.26 16.23 3.83
N MET A 377 -0.67 15.09 3.50
CA MET A 377 -0.52 13.96 4.42
C MET A 377 0.79 14.12 5.18
N GLN A 378 0.80 13.68 6.43
CA GLN A 378 2.00 13.50 7.25
C GLN A 378 1.74 12.35 8.23
N PRO A 379 2.80 11.67 8.72
CA PRO A 379 2.68 10.72 9.81
C PRO A 379 2.09 11.34 11.07
N SER A 380 1.39 10.53 11.86
CA SER A 380 0.90 10.88 13.19
C SER A 380 1.41 9.92 14.27
N THR A 381 1.92 8.75 13.89
CA THR A 381 2.25 7.70 14.85
C THR A 381 3.35 6.77 14.33
N GLU A 382 4.28 6.41 15.20
CA GLU A 382 5.16 5.26 15.02
C GLU A 382 4.38 3.96 15.28
N LEU A 383 4.23 3.10 14.28
CA LEU A 383 3.48 1.86 14.40
C LEU A 383 4.29 0.68 14.89
N GLY A 384 5.60 0.63 14.60
CA GLY A 384 6.44 -0.51 14.96
C GLY A 384 7.64 -0.74 14.04
N ASP A 385 8.26 -1.89 14.15
CA ASP A 385 9.48 -2.23 13.41
C ASP A 385 9.19 -3.24 12.27
N TRP A 386 10.07 -3.27 11.26
CA TRP A 386 9.98 -4.19 10.13
C TRP A 386 11.33 -4.82 9.77
N ASP A 387 11.31 -6.11 9.50
CA ASP A 387 12.45 -6.86 8.96
C ASP A 387 12.06 -7.51 7.63
N ALA A 388 13.02 -7.65 6.73
CA ALA A 388 12.87 -8.54 5.59
C ALA A 388 14.17 -9.14 5.12
N ALA A 389 14.08 -10.34 4.54
CA ALA A 389 15.18 -11.02 3.90
C ALA A 389 14.75 -11.62 2.56
N THR A 390 15.67 -11.70 1.61
CA THR A 390 15.45 -12.37 0.33
C THR A 390 16.74 -13.04 -0.14
N LEU A 391 16.58 -14.21 -0.74
CA LEU A 391 17.63 -14.89 -1.48
C LEU A 391 17.22 -14.95 -2.95
N LEU A 392 18.00 -14.32 -3.82
CA LEU A 392 17.84 -14.35 -5.27
C LEU A 392 18.86 -15.30 -5.88
N LEU A 393 18.36 -16.25 -6.66
CA LEU A 393 19.15 -17.13 -7.52
C LEU A 393 18.90 -16.75 -8.98
N ARG A 394 19.95 -16.67 -9.78
CA ARG A 394 19.88 -16.44 -11.22
C ARG A 394 20.75 -17.42 -11.97
N GLY A 395 20.36 -17.74 -13.19
CA GLY A 395 21.11 -18.61 -14.08
C GLY A 395 20.84 -18.29 -15.54
N ASN A 396 21.89 -18.24 -16.35
CA ASN A 396 21.83 -18.26 -17.80
C ASN A 396 22.30 -19.63 -18.30
N PHE A 397 21.45 -20.29 -19.08
CA PHE A 397 21.67 -21.67 -19.52
C PHE A 397 22.22 -21.76 -20.95
N SER A 398 22.93 -20.71 -21.42
CA SER A 398 23.52 -20.65 -22.76
C SER A 398 24.36 -21.86 -23.14
N GLU A 399 25.03 -22.47 -22.15
CA GLU A 399 25.89 -23.63 -22.36
C GLU A 399 25.15 -24.97 -22.49
N LEU A 400 23.86 -25.03 -22.11
CA LEU A 400 23.10 -26.28 -22.03
C LEU A 400 22.02 -26.38 -23.12
N PHE A 401 21.12 -25.39 -23.23
CA PHE A 401 19.94 -25.46 -24.11
C PHE A 401 19.61 -24.15 -24.84
N GLY A 402 20.50 -23.16 -24.80
CA GLY A 402 20.33 -21.84 -25.43
C GLY A 402 20.33 -20.70 -24.41
N ASP A 403 20.40 -19.45 -24.89
CA ASP A 403 20.46 -18.21 -24.09
C ASP A 403 19.15 -17.93 -23.33
N VAL A 404 18.80 -18.83 -22.42
CA VAL A 404 17.63 -18.80 -21.54
C VAL A 404 18.08 -18.29 -20.19
N ASP A 405 17.50 -17.17 -19.77
CA ASP A 405 17.69 -16.63 -18.43
C ASP A 405 16.60 -17.16 -17.50
N MET A 406 16.96 -17.49 -16.28
CA MET A 406 16.02 -17.83 -15.21
C MET A 406 16.40 -17.12 -13.92
N PHE A 407 15.39 -16.82 -13.11
CA PHE A 407 15.59 -16.34 -11.76
C PHE A 407 14.53 -16.90 -10.80
N LEU A 408 14.90 -17.00 -9.53
CA LEU A 408 14.03 -17.37 -8.42
C LEU A 408 14.45 -16.59 -7.18
N ALA A 409 13.50 -15.87 -6.60
CA ALA A 409 13.67 -15.19 -5.32
C ALA A 409 12.66 -15.73 -4.30
N GLY A 410 13.17 -16.15 -3.14
CA GLY A 410 12.37 -16.45 -1.96
C GLY A 410 12.58 -15.36 -0.91
N SER A 411 11.49 -14.76 -0.43
CA SER A 411 11.52 -13.63 0.49
C SER A 411 10.68 -13.87 1.74
N TRP A 412 11.09 -13.24 2.84
CA TRP A 412 10.43 -13.24 4.14
C TRP A 412 10.38 -11.81 4.68
N SER A 413 9.29 -11.47 5.36
CA SER A 413 9.11 -10.21 6.08
C SER A 413 8.57 -10.47 7.48
N HIS A 414 8.93 -9.63 8.44
CA HIS A 414 8.41 -9.65 9.81
C HIS A 414 7.99 -8.25 10.23
N THR A 415 6.84 -8.14 10.88
CA THR A 415 6.33 -6.89 11.45
C THR A 415 6.12 -7.01 12.95
N ASP A 416 6.59 -6.02 13.70
CA ASP A 416 6.48 -5.93 15.15
C ASP A 416 5.69 -4.68 15.56
N PRO A 417 4.34 -4.74 15.60
CA PRO A 417 3.52 -3.58 15.93
C PRO A 417 3.66 -3.18 17.42
N LYS A 418 3.83 -1.89 17.66
CA LYS A 418 3.95 -1.27 19.00
C LYS A 418 2.67 -0.57 19.44
N GLN A 419 1.88 -0.01 18.51
CA GLN A 419 0.64 0.72 18.82
C GLN A 419 -0.27 0.89 17.59
N ILE A 420 -1.51 1.31 17.83
CA ILE A 420 -2.45 1.72 16.79
C ILE A 420 -2.16 3.16 16.33
N SER A 421 -2.54 3.48 15.10
CA SER A 421 -2.44 4.84 14.56
C SER A 421 -3.32 5.83 15.34
N GLN A 422 -2.78 7.02 15.57
CA GLN A 422 -3.50 8.19 16.10
C GLN A 422 -4.11 9.05 14.98
N ASN A 423 -3.93 8.67 13.71
CA ASN A 423 -4.67 9.28 12.63
C ASN A 423 -6.17 9.04 12.89
N PRO A 424 -7.01 10.09 12.96
CA PRO A 424 -8.39 9.90 13.42
C PRO A 424 -9.20 8.85 12.64
N PHE A 425 -8.93 8.67 11.33
CA PHE A 425 -9.60 7.66 10.52
C PHE A 425 -9.13 6.24 10.88
N TYR A 426 -7.81 6.02 10.92
CA TYR A 426 -7.25 4.71 11.27
C TYR A 426 -7.45 4.36 12.75
N ASN A 427 -7.53 5.37 13.62
CA ASN A 427 -7.78 5.21 15.05
C ASN A 427 -9.20 4.68 15.31
N ILE A 428 -10.23 5.26 14.66
CA ILE A 428 -11.60 4.72 14.70
C ILE A 428 -11.60 3.26 14.24
N MET A 429 -10.88 2.95 13.15
CA MET A 429 -10.77 1.60 12.62
C MET A 429 -9.88 0.65 13.45
N GLY A 430 -9.24 1.16 14.52
CA GLY A 430 -8.34 0.39 15.37
C GLY A 430 -7.12 -0.18 14.66
N GLN A 431 -6.64 0.47 13.59
CA GLN A 431 -5.59 -0.04 12.72
C GLN A 431 -4.18 0.29 13.22
N GLY A 432 -3.28 -0.69 13.13
CA GLY A 432 -1.85 -0.56 13.37
C GLY A 432 -1.03 -1.21 12.24
N LEU A 433 0.25 -1.49 12.50
CA LEU A 433 1.11 -2.19 11.54
C LEU A 433 0.62 -3.64 11.36
N LEU A 434 0.06 -3.94 10.19
CA LEU A 434 -0.58 -5.21 9.82
C LEU A 434 -1.55 -5.80 10.87
N SER A 435 -2.13 -4.92 11.69
CA SER A 435 -2.98 -5.25 12.83
C SER A 435 -4.23 -4.37 12.82
N SER A 436 -5.30 -4.88 13.42
CA SER A 436 -6.60 -4.20 13.55
C SER A 436 -7.22 -4.53 14.90
N ASP A 437 -8.27 -3.79 15.26
CA ASP A 437 -9.03 -3.97 16.50
C ASP A 437 -8.16 -3.86 17.78
N GLY A 438 -7.03 -3.13 17.70
CA GLY A 438 -6.09 -2.97 18.81
C GLY A 438 -5.25 -4.21 19.13
N MET A 439 -5.34 -5.29 18.34
CA MET A 439 -4.59 -6.53 18.54
C MET A 439 -3.21 -6.44 17.89
N LEU A 440 -2.21 -5.98 18.66
CA LEU A 440 -0.84 -5.77 18.20
C LEU A 440 -0.05 -7.09 18.15
N GLU A 441 -0.32 -7.90 17.13
CA GLU A 441 0.33 -9.19 16.92
C GLU A 441 1.51 -9.09 15.95
N LYS A 442 2.60 -9.81 16.25
CA LYS A 442 3.71 -9.95 15.33
C LYS A 442 3.35 -10.92 14.22
N HIS A 443 3.72 -10.60 12.99
CA HIS A 443 3.37 -11.41 11.83
C HIS A 443 4.55 -11.63 10.89
N ASP A 444 4.59 -12.83 10.31
CA ASP A 444 5.53 -13.21 9.27
C ASP A 444 4.83 -13.31 7.92
N GLY A 445 5.43 -12.67 6.92
CA GLY A 445 5.04 -12.71 5.52
C GLY A 445 6.07 -13.43 4.66
N TYR A 446 5.62 -14.02 3.56
CA TYR A 446 6.47 -14.75 2.63
C TYR A 446 6.12 -14.39 1.19
N SER A 447 7.11 -14.41 0.30
CA SER A 447 6.90 -14.19 -1.12
C SER A 447 7.83 -15.05 -1.98
N VAL A 448 7.33 -15.41 -3.16
CA VAL A 448 8.10 -16.05 -4.22
C VAL A 448 8.00 -15.18 -5.47
N TYR A 449 9.13 -14.86 -6.09
CA TYR A 449 9.20 -14.23 -7.40
C TYR A 449 10.09 -15.05 -8.32
N ALA A 450 9.52 -15.60 -9.39
CA ALA A 450 10.23 -16.44 -10.33
C ALA A 450 9.98 -15.98 -11.76
N GLY A 451 10.96 -16.21 -12.63
CA GLY A 451 10.81 -15.89 -14.04
C GLY A 451 11.76 -16.65 -14.93
N VAL A 452 11.37 -16.76 -16.18
CA VAL A 452 12.16 -17.33 -17.27
C VAL A 452 12.03 -16.44 -18.50
N ARG A 453 13.15 -16.20 -19.19
CA ARG A 453 13.21 -15.43 -20.42
C ARG A 453 13.87 -16.24 -21.52
N PHE A 454 13.11 -16.51 -22.57
CA PHE A 454 13.54 -17.29 -23.73
C PHE A 454 14.04 -16.38 -24.85
N PRO A 455 15.10 -16.78 -25.56
CA PRO A 455 15.51 -16.11 -26.78
C PRO A 455 14.52 -16.42 -27.91
N MET A 456 14.16 -15.40 -28.70
CA MET A 456 13.23 -15.48 -29.82
C MET A 456 13.89 -14.96 -31.11
N PRO A 457 13.33 -15.27 -32.30
CA PRO A 457 13.91 -14.82 -33.56
C PRO A 457 14.08 -13.30 -33.65
N GLY A 458 15.16 -12.85 -34.32
CA GLY A 458 15.45 -11.42 -34.49
C GLY A 458 15.77 -10.71 -33.17
N ASP A 459 16.56 -11.34 -32.31
CA ASP A 459 16.95 -10.87 -30.96
C ASP A 459 15.78 -10.64 -29.99
N GLY A 460 14.57 -11.09 -30.36
CA GLY A 460 13.40 -11.00 -29.50
C GLY A 460 13.58 -11.77 -28.20
N LYS A 461 12.83 -11.40 -27.17
CA LYS A 461 12.82 -12.09 -25.87
C LYS A 461 11.38 -12.30 -25.41
N LEU A 462 11.03 -13.55 -25.08
CA LEU A 462 9.75 -13.91 -24.45
C LEU A 462 10.00 -14.16 -22.97
N GLY A 463 9.41 -13.37 -22.09
CA GLY A 463 9.47 -13.56 -20.64
C GLY A 463 8.16 -14.05 -20.07
N LEU A 464 8.25 -14.94 -19.09
CA LEU A 464 7.16 -15.38 -18.23
C LEU A 464 7.60 -15.21 -16.78
N GLU A 465 6.78 -14.55 -15.98
CA GLU A 465 7.08 -14.22 -14.60
C GLU A 465 5.88 -14.52 -13.69
N TYR A 466 6.16 -14.96 -12.47
CA TYR A 466 5.17 -15.27 -11.45
C TYR A 466 5.59 -14.68 -10.11
N CYS A 467 4.69 -13.92 -9.50
CA CYS A 467 4.84 -13.41 -8.15
C CYS A 467 3.75 -13.99 -7.25
N TRP A 468 4.12 -14.37 -6.03
CA TRP A 468 3.18 -14.74 -4.99
C TRP A 468 3.56 -14.10 -3.66
N GLY A 469 2.58 -13.72 -2.85
CA GLY A 469 2.78 -13.26 -1.48
C GLY A 469 1.71 -13.79 -0.53
N SER A 470 2.11 -14.12 0.70
CA SER A 470 1.20 -14.57 1.76
C SER A 470 0.39 -13.42 2.37
N GLN A 471 -0.58 -13.74 3.23
CA GLN A 471 -1.47 -12.78 3.90
C GLN A 471 -0.74 -11.58 4.52
N TYR A 472 0.35 -11.82 5.26
CA TYR A 472 1.10 -10.78 5.97
C TYR A 472 2.37 -10.35 5.22
N TRP A 473 2.47 -10.65 3.92
CA TRP A 473 3.58 -10.16 3.11
C TRP A 473 3.57 -8.64 3.03
N PHE A 474 4.72 -8.04 3.35
CA PHE A 474 4.93 -6.60 3.26
C PHE A 474 6.37 -6.27 2.86
N ASN A 475 6.50 -5.43 1.83
CA ASN A 475 7.76 -4.93 1.30
C ASN A 475 7.65 -3.46 0.87
N PHE A 476 8.79 -2.79 0.70
CA PHE A 476 8.81 -1.42 0.20
C PHE A 476 8.97 -1.40 -1.31
N SER A 477 7.92 -1.73 -2.06
CA SER A 477 8.00 -1.86 -3.52
C SER A 477 7.14 -0.87 -4.32
N GLY A 478 6.46 0.08 -3.66
CA GLY A 478 5.55 1.01 -4.35
C GLY A 478 6.22 2.07 -5.24
N ALA A 479 7.53 1.99 -5.48
CA ALA A 479 8.20 2.70 -6.57
C ALA A 479 8.33 1.84 -7.84
N GLU A 480 7.58 0.75 -7.94
CA GLU A 480 7.39 0.01 -9.18
C GLU A 480 6.64 0.85 -10.21
N ASP A 481 7.03 0.71 -11.47
CA ASP A 481 6.44 1.42 -12.60
C ASP A 481 5.14 0.77 -13.06
N SER A 482 4.11 0.89 -12.22
CA SER A 482 2.79 0.30 -12.41
C SER A 482 1.70 1.31 -12.07
N LEU A 483 0.63 1.32 -12.87
CA LEU A 483 -0.55 2.16 -12.61
C LEU A 483 -1.54 1.51 -11.63
N VAL A 484 -1.48 0.18 -11.48
CA VAL A 484 -2.34 -0.59 -10.57
C VAL A 484 -1.71 -0.72 -9.19
N GLY A 485 -0.40 -0.92 -9.15
CA GLY A 485 0.36 -1.23 -7.96
C GLY A 485 1.51 -2.20 -8.25
N SER A 486 2.46 -2.27 -7.34
CA SER A 486 3.61 -3.17 -7.45
C SER A 486 3.16 -4.63 -7.48
N LYS A 487 3.57 -5.39 -8.50
CA LYS A 487 3.31 -6.84 -8.51
C LYS A 487 4.03 -7.57 -7.38
N LEU A 488 5.16 -7.02 -6.92
CA LEU A 488 5.96 -7.58 -5.83
C LEU A 488 5.32 -7.39 -4.44
N ALA A 489 4.33 -6.50 -4.31
CA ALA A 489 3.60 -6.26 -3.06
C ALA A 489 2.34 -7.11 -2.91
N THR A 490 1.99 -7.92 -3.92
CA THR A 490 0.74 -8.66 -3.99
C THR A 490 0.63 -9.70 -2.88
N ARG A 491 -0.48 -9.68 -2.14
CA ARG A 491 -0.93 -10.73 -1.22
C ARG A 491 -1.92 -11.63 -1.96
N GLY A 492 -1.40 -12.65 -2.62
CA GLY A 492 -2.08 -13.40 -3.68
C GLY A 492 -1.09 -13.75 -4.78
N SER A 493 -1.55 -13.79 -6.03
CA SER A 493 -0.74 -14.20 -7.18
C SER A 493 -0.77 -13.17 -8.31
N VAL A 494 0.36 -13.00 -8.99
CA VAL A 494 0.46 -12.25 -10.25
C VAL A 494 1.16 -13.10 -11.29
N TYR A 495 0.55 -13.18 -12.46
CA TYR A 495 1.13 -13.82 -13.64
C TYR A 495 1.44 -12.75 -14.67
N GLU A 496 2.65 -12.73 -15.22
CA GLU A 496 3.04 -11.83 -16.28
C GLU A 496 3.64 -12.58 -17.46
N GLY A 497 3.22 -12.23 -18.67
CA GLY A 497 3.87 -12.65 -19.90
C GLY A 497 4.19 -11.44 -20.77
N TYR A 498 5.38 -11.39 -21.34
CA TYR A 498 5.78 -10.30 -22.22
C TYR A 498 6.68 -10.73 -23.37
N TYR A 499 6.60 -10.01 -24.47
CA TYR A 499 7.48 -10.11 -25.62
C TYR A 499 8.18 -8.77 -25.86
N ILE A 500 9.51 -8.81 -25.94
CA ILE A 500 10.36 -7.66 -26.26
C ILE A 500 10.94 -7.88 -27.65
N GLN A 501 10.77 -6.89 -28.53
CA GLN A 501 11.34 -6.88 -29.87
C GLN A 501 12.32 -5.70 -30.02
N PRO A 502 13.62 -5.98 -30.04
CA PRO A 502 14.64 -5.00 -30.43
C PRO A 502 14.54 -4.70 -31.93
N PHE A 503 14.73 -3.44 -32.31
CA PHE A 503 14.80 -2.98 -33.70
C PHE A 503 16.13 -2.29 -34.02
N LEU A 504 16.76 -1.67 -33.02
CA LEU A 504 18.11 -1.09 -33.13
C LEU A 504 18.89 -1.48 -31.88
N ASN A 505 19.42 -2.70 -31.85
CA ASN A 505 20.07 -3.28 -30.67
C ASN A 505 19.23 -3.02 -29.41
N ASP A 506 19.87 -2.66 -28.29
CA ASP A 506 19.22 -2.23 -27.07
C ASP A 506 18.72 -0.78 -27.11
N SER A 507 19.06 0.00 -28.13
CA SER A 507 18.80 1.45 -28.20
C SER A 507 17.36 1.77 -28.59
N PHE A 508 16.68 0.92 -29.37
CA PHE A 508 15.24 1.06 -29.66
C PHE A 508 14.55 -0.30 -29.71
N PHE A 509 13.51 -0.46 -28.90
CA PHE A 509 12.74 -1.70 -28.79
C PHE A 509 11.28 -1.44 -28.44
N LEU A 510 10.43 -2.40 -28.81
CA LEU A 510 9.04 -2.47 -28.39
C LEU A 510 8.85 -3.57 -27.35
N LYS A 511 7.94 -3.38 -26.39
CA LYS A 511 7.54 -4.41 -25.43
C LYS A 511 6.01 -4.50 -25.40
N LEU A 512 5.47 -5.69 -25.63
CA LEU A 512 4.06 -6.05 -25.48
C LEU A 512 3.95 -7.03 -24.32
N GLY A 513 2.98 -6.86 -23.44
CA GLY A 513 2.78 -7.82 -22.36
C GLY A 513 1.41 -7.73 -21.72
N GLY A 514 1.16 -8.67 -20.82
CA GLY A 514 -0.05 -8.74 -20.02
C GLY A 514 0.26 -9.22 -18.61
N GLN A 515 -0.45 -8.66 -17.63
CA GLN A 515 -0.42 -9.07 -16.23
C GLN A 515 -1.83 -9.45 -15.78
N TYR A 516 -1.93 -10.53 -15.01
CA TYR A 516 -3.13 -10.91 -14.30
C TYR A 516 -2.84 -10.95 -12.80
N TYR A 517 -3.51 -10.08 -12.06
CA TYR A 517 -3.48 -10.01 -10.60
C TYR A 517 -4.70 -10.74 -10.05
N ASP A 518 -4.44 -11.64 -9.11
CA ASP A 518 -5.44 -12.41 -8.36
C ASP A 518 -5.13 -12.21 -6.88
N TYR A 519 -5.76 -11.20 -6.28
CA TYR A 519 -5.54 -10.85 -4.88
C TYR A 519 -6.36 -11.79 -4.00
N GLU A 520 -5.71 -12.42 -3.02
CA GLU A 520 -6.39 -13.27 -2.04
C GLU A 520 -6.75 -12.46 -0.78
N TYR A 521 -5.92 -11.46 -0.45
CA TYR A 521 -6.05 -10.67 0.77
C TYR A 521 -6.05 -9.15 0.50
N THR A 522 -6.74 -8.41 1.36
CA THR A 522 -6.81 -6.95 1.32
C THR A 522 -5.46 -6.28 1.58
N GLY A 523 -5.32 -5.02 1.14
CA GLY A 523 -4.24 -4.12 1.56
C GLY A 523 -2.84 -4.45 1.00
N SER A 524 -2.74 -5.10 -0.16
CA SER A 524 -1.44 -5.38 -0.81
C SER A 524 -0.54 -4.13 -0.89
N GLY A 525 0.66 -4.21 -0.32
CA GLY A 525 1.62 -3.10 -0.24
C GLY A 525 1.29 -2.01 0.78
N ASN A 526 0.19 -2.11 1.53
CA ASN A 526 -0.17 -1.18 2.59
C ASN A 526 0.23 -1.75 3.97
N PRO A 527 0.99 -1.00 4.79
CA PRO A 527 1.34 -1.43 6.15
C PRO A 527 0.19 -1.31 7.17
N LEU A 528 -0.88 -0.57 6.87
CA LEU A 528 -1.96 -0.31 7.81
C LEU A 528 -3.09 -1.33 7.74
N GLY A 529 -3.52 -1.80 8.91
CA GLY A 529 -4.68 -2.68 9.05
C GLY A 529 -4.35 -4.15 8.85
N LYS A 530 -5.12 -5.02 9.51
CA LYS A 530 -5.02 -6.46 9.34
C LYS A 530 -5.49 -6.86 7.94
N PRO A 531 -4.67 -7.58 7.15
CA PRO A 531 -5.10 -8.16 5.89
C PRO A 531 -6.18 -9.22 6.17
N VAL A 532 -7.33 -9.12 5.52
CA VAL A 532 -8.41 -10.12 5.57
C VAL A 532 -8.56 -10.75 4.20
N LYS A 533 -9.15 -11.95 4.11
CA LYS A 533 -9.47 -12.52 2.82
C LYS A 533 -10.55 -11.70 2.13
N ILE A 534 -10.43 -11.52 0.82
CA ILE A 534 -11.34 -10.65 0.05
C ILE A 534 -12.75 -11.25 -0.02
N ASP A 535 -12.88 -12.58 -0.09
CA ASP A 535 -14.16 -13.29 -0.11
C ASP A 535 -14.93 -13.18 1.22
N GLU A 536 -14.22 -12.99 2.33
CA GLU A 536 -14.76 -12.80 3.68
C GLU A 536 -14.83 -11.31 4.09
N ALA A 537 -14.40 -10.38 3.24
CA ALA A 537 -14.32 -8.96 3.57
C ALA A 537 -15.71 -8.32 3.73
N THR A 538 -15.86 -7.55 4.81
CA THR A 538 -17.09 -6.81 5.12
C THR A 538 -17.03 -5.36 4.61
N ALA A 539 -18.12 -4.61 4.77
CA ALA A 539 -18.11 -3.18 4.46
C ALA A 539 -17.06 -2.39 5.27
N PHE A 540 -16.71 -2.82 6.49
CA PHE A 540 -15.66 -2.14 7.28
C PHE A 540 -14.25 -2.35 6.72
N ASP A 541 -14.00 -3.49 6.09
CA ASP A 541 -12.72 -3.81 5.47
C ASP A 541 -12.53 -3.09 4.12
N THR A 542 -13.62 -2.53 3.58
CA THR A 542 -13.71 -2.02 2.20
C THR A 542 -14.07 -0.53 2.15
N PHE A 543 -13.86 0.21 3.25
CA PHE A 543 -13.95 1.68 3.24
C PHE A 543 -12.99 2.32 2.23
N ASN A 544 -11.80 1.76 2.12
CA ASN A 544 -10.96 1.94 0.95
C ASN A 544 -11.26 0.82 -0.04
N ALA A 545 -11.25 1.13 -1.33
CA ALA A 545 -11.55 0.15 -2.36
C ALA A 545 -10.58 -1.03 -2.30
N VAL A 546 -11.13 -2.24 -2.27
CA VAL A 546 -10.36 -3.49 -2.28
C VAL A 546 -10.51 -4.12 -3.65
N ILE A 547 -9.39 -4.36 -4.30
CA ILE A 547 -9.34 -4.96 -5.63
C ILE A 547 -9.19 -6.48 -5.47
N ASP A 548 -10.10 -7.26 -6.06
CA ASP A 548 -10.02 -8.73 -6.15
C ASP A 548 -9.13 -9.13 -7.34
N LYS A 549 -9.53 -8.76 -8.57
CA LYS A 549 -8.81 -9.14 -9.80
C LYS A 549 -8.53 -7.97 -10.72
N VAL A 550 -7.37 -8.03 -11.37
CA VAL A 550 -6.98 -7.04 -12.39
C VAL A 550 -6.33 -7.70 -13.59
N TRP A 551 -6.79 -7.32 -14.79
CA TRP A 551 -6.08 -7.55 -16.03
C TRP A 551 -5.44 -6.26 -16.51
N VAL A 552 -4.14 -6.31 -16.79
CA VAL A 552 -3.40 -5.21 -17.41
C VAL A 552 -2.84 -5.70 -18.73
N GLY A 553 -3.26 -5.10 -19.85
CA GLY A 553 -2.59 -5.27 -21.14
C GLY A 553 -1.75 -4.04 -21.44
N TYR A 554 -0.49 -4.21 -21.84
CA TYR A 554 0.37 -3.05 -22.11
C TYR A 554 1.22 -3.17 -23.36
N LEU A 555 1.45 -2.02 -23.99
CA LEU A 555 2.37 -1.86 -25.11
C LEU A 555 3.27 -0.66 -24.83
N SER A 556 4.58 -0.80 -25.03
CA SER A 556 5.52 0.31 -24.88
C SER A 556 6.56 0.35 -25.99
N ALA A 557 7.02 1.56 -26.28
CA ALA A 557 8.15 1.85 -27.14
C ALA A 557 9.21 2.60 -26.33
N THR A 558 10.43 2.10 -26.34
CA THR A 558 11.55 2.68 -25.59
C THR A 558 12.69 3.03 -26.54
N ILE A 559 13.21 4.24 -26.41
CA ILE A 559 14.45 4.68 -27.04
C ILE A 559 15.46 5.07 -25.96
N ARG A 560 16.73 4.70 -26.13
CA ARG A 560 17.84 5.13 -25.27
C ARG A 560 19.15 5.30 -26.04
N PHE A 561 19.92 6.33 -25.69
CA PHE A 561 21.19 6.68 -26.34
C PHE A 561 22.10 7.54 -25.45
#